data_AF-D8RHT0-F1
#
_entry.id   AF-D8RHT0-F1
#
_cell.length_a   1.000
_cell.length_b   1.000
_cell.length_c   1.000
_cell.angle_alpha   90.00
_cell.angle_beta   90.00
_cell.angle_gamma   90.00
#
_symmetry.space_group_name_H-M   'P 1'
#
loop_
_entity.id
_entity.type
_entity.pdbx_description
1 polymer ?
#
loop_
_entity_poly.entity_id
_entity_poly.type
_entity_poly.pdbx_seq_one_letter_code
_entity_poly.pdbx_strand_id
1 'polypeptide(L)' 'IDALPVFLYRAVRGLKEGADCAVCLNEFSGDDRLRLLPKCSHAFHIECIDTWLLSHSTCPLCRCSLV' A
#
# COMPACT_ATOMS: atom_id res chain seq x y z
N ILE A 1 7.76 9.10 -9.45
CA ILE A 1 7.16 8.51 -8.22
C ILE A 1 5.88 9.27 -7.80
N ASP A 2 5.66 10.48 -8.34
CA ASP A 2 4.58 11.42 -7.97
C ASP A 2 3.14 11.04 -8.40
N ALA A 3 2.93 9.97 -9.17
CA ALA A 3 1.61 9.67 -9.77
C ALA A 3 1.02 8.31 -9.35
N LEU A 4 1.48 7.72 -8.25
CA LEU A 4 0.87 6.48 -7.77
C LEU A 4 -0.51 6.77 -7.19
N PRO A 5 -1.58 6.14 -7.71
CA PRO A 5 -2.93 6.47 -7.30
C PRO A 5 -3.14 6.03 -5.85
N VAL A 6 -3.62 6.97 -5.04
CA VAL A 6 -3.92 6.79 -3.62
C VAL A 6 -5.42 6.67 -3.46
N PHE A 7 -5.86 5.66 -2.71
CA PHE A 7 -7.26 5.44 -2.45
C PHE A 7 -7.49 5.28 -0.95
N LEU A 8 -8.64 5.76 -0.48
CA LEU A 8 -9.07 5.55 0.89
C LEU A 8 -9.65 4.15 1.03
N TYR A 9 -9.26 3.42 2.07
CA TYR A 9 -9.77 2.06 2.29
C TYR A 9 -11.30 2.05 2.37
N ARG A 10 -11.95 3.05 3.00
CA ARG A 10 -13.42 3.17 3.02
C ARG A 10 -14.07 3.23 1.64
N ALA A 11 -13.37 3.76 0.63
CA ALA A 11 -13.90 3.86 -0.74
C ALA A 11 -13.93 2.50 -1.44
N VAL A 12 -13.14 1.53 -0.96
CA VAL A 12 -13.00 0.17 -1.50
C VAL A 12 -13.61 -0.91 -0.59
N ARG A 13 -14.10 -0.53 0.61
CA ARG A 13 -14.66 -1.42 1.65
C ARG A 13 -15.87 -2.28 1.25
N GLY A 14 -16.29 -2.26 -0.01
CA GLY A 14 -17.27 -3.20 -0.54
C GLY A 14 -16.71 -4.59 -0.87
N LEU A 15 -15.39 -4.84 -0.78
CA LEU A 15 -14.77 -5.99 -1.45
C LEU A 15 -14.03 -7.05 -0.60
N LYS A 16 -13.64 -6.80 0.64
CA LYS A 16 -13.10 -7.88 1.50
C LYS A 16 -12.89 -7.44 2.95
N GLU A 17 -13.37 -8.26 3.88
CA GLU A 17 -13.00 -8.20 5.30
C GLU A 17 -11.56 -8.72 5.44
N GLY A 18 -10.69 -7.98 6.12
CA GLY A 18 -9.29 -8.38 6.41
C GLY A 18 -8.28 -8.02 5.33
N ALA A 19 -7.95 -6.73 5.22
CA ALA A 19 -6.78 -6.30 4.49
C ALA A 19 -5.83 -5.60 5.47
N ASP A 20 -4.60 -6.11 5.54
CA ASP A 20 -3.58 -5.70 6.51
C ASP A 20 -2.38 -5.12 5.78
N CYS A 21 -1.74 -4.14 6.40
CA CYS A 21 -0.50 -3.60 5.88
C CYS A 21 0.68 -4.51 6.25
N ALA A 22 1.33 -5.16 5.29
CA ALA A 22 2.50 -6.00 5.61
C ALA A 22 3.75 -5.23 6.07
N VAL A 23 3.71 -3.89 6.08
CA VAL A 23 4.82 -3.06 6.59
C VAL A 23 4.67 -2.82 8.09
N CYS A 24 3.50 -2.38 8.55
CA CYS A 24 3.23 -2.15 9.97
C CYS A 24 2.49 -3.31 10.67
N LEU A 25 2.09 -4.34 9.91
CA LEU A 25 1.32 -5.50 10.36
C LEU A 25 0.00 -5.13 11.06
N ASN A 26 -0.58 -3.99 10.67
CA ASN A 26 -1.82 -3.46 11.22
C ASN A 26 -2.96 -3.53 10.20
N GLU A 27 -4.18 -3.73 10.69
CA GLU A 27 -5.40 -3.70 9.89
C GLU A 27 -5.61 -2.31 9.24
N PHE A 28 -6.15 -2.29 8.03
CA PHE A 28 -6.56 -1.05 7.38
C PHE A 28 -7.86 -0.49 7.98
N SER A 29 -7.81 0.73 8.50
CA SER A 29 -9.00 1.48 8.93
C SER A 29 -9.66 2.18 7.74
N GLY A 30 -10.95 2.49 7.83
CA GLY A 30 -11.66 3.15 6.73
C GLY A 30 -11.05 4.51 6.31
N ASP A 31 -10.41 5.19 7.25
CA ASP A 31 -9.73 6.47 7.02
C ASP A 31 -8.31 6.30 6.46
N ASP A 32 -7.78 5.08 6.43
CA ASP A 32 -6.43 4.84 5.94
C ASP A 32 -6.31 5.07 4.45
N ARG A 33 -5.25 5.81 4.09
CA ARG A 33 -4.89 6.11 2.72
C ARG A 33 -3.93 5.05 2.23
N LEU A 34 -4.38 4.24 1.28
CA LEU A 34 -3.62 3.14 0.70
C LEU A 34 -3.04 3.55 -0.65
N ARG A 35 -1.81 3.13 -0.90
CA ARG A 35 -1.10 3.29 -2.16
C ARG A 35 -0.89 1.92 -2.78
N LEU A 36 -1.25 1.82 -4.06
CA LEU A 36 -1.20 0.59 -4.82
C LEU A 36 -0.03 0.60 -5.79
N LEU A 37 0.76 -0.47 -5.78
CA LEU A 37 1.93 -0.61 -6.64
C LEU A 37 1.49 -1.14 -8.01
N PRO A 38 1.74 -0.44 -9.13
CA PRO A 38 1.25 -0.85 -10.44
C PRO A 38 1.90 -2.13 -10.96
N LYS A 39 3.10 -2.48 -10.49
CA LYS A 39 3.85 -3.67 -10.95
C LYS A 39 3.33 -4.98 -10.36
N CYS A 40 2.85 -4.95 -9.10
CA CYS A 40 2.46 -6.16 -8.36
C CYS A 40 1.06 -6.07 -7.75
N SER A 41 0.37 -4.94 -7.93
CA SER A 41 -0.98 -4.67 -7.45
C SER A 41 -1.16 -4.81 -5.93
N HIS A 42 -0.08 -4.74 -5.15
CA HIS A 42 -0.16 -4.75 -3.69
C HIS A 42 -0.46 -3.35 -3.14
N ALA A 43 -1.31 -3.30 -2.13
CA ALA A 43 -1.73 -2.09 -1.44
C ALA A 43 -1.08 -1.99 -0.06
N PHE A 44 -0.62 -0.80 0.30
CA PHE A 44 0.00 -0.50 1.58
C PHE A 44 -0.43 0.88 2.07
N HIS A 45 -0.33 1.17 3.37
CA HIS A 45 -0.47 2.54 3.85
C HIS A 45 0.49 3.46 3.11
N ILE A 46 0.00 4.63 2.69
CA ILE A 46 0.81 5.63 2.01
C ILE A 46 2.06 5.94 2.84
N GLU A 47 1.91 6.14 4.14
CA GLU A 47 3.00 6.49 5.04
C GLU A 47 4.03 5.37 5.17
N CYS A 48 3.55 4.12 5.30
CA CYS A 48 4.42 2.96 5.40
C CYS A 48 5.20 2.70 4.11
N ILE A 49 4.54 2.79 2.95
CA ILE A 49 5.22 2.56 1.67
C ILE A 49 6.12 3.75 1.29
N ASP A 50 5.73 5.00 1.54
CA ASP A 50 6.62 6.15 1.30
C ASP A 50 7.90 5.99 2.11
N THR A 51 7.77 5.71 3.41
CA THR A 51 8.93 5.48 4.30
C THR A 51 9.80 4.32 3.80
N TRP A 52 9.17 3.22 3.36
CA TRP A 52 9.91 2.10 2.77
C TRP A 52 10.64 2.49 1.49
N LEU A 53 9.99 3.23 0.58
CA LEU A 53 10.55 3.65 -0.70
C LEU A 53 11.70 4.65 -0.56
N LEU A 54 11.81 5.36 0.56
CA LEU A 54 12.97 6.20 0.88
C LEU A 54 14.26 5.38 1.01
N SER A 55 14.17 4.13 1.51
CA SER A 55 15.32 3.21 1.63
C SER A 55 15.37 2.16 0.53
N HIS A 56 14.23 1.68 0.07
CA HIS A 56 14.10 0.50 -0.79
C HIS A 56 13.05 0.71 -1.88
N SER A 57 13.46 0.76 -3.14
CA SER A 57 12.55 0.90 -4.30
C SER A 57 11.89 -0.42 -4.72
N THR A 58 11.57 -1.29 -3.77
CA THR A 58 11.02 -2.64 -4.00
C THR A 58 9.75 -2.88 -3.20
N CYS A 59 8.90 -3.80 -3.65
CA CYS A 59 7.69 -4.17 -2.93
C CYS A 59 8.01 -4.97 -1.65
N PRO A 60 7.49 -4.60 -0.47
CA PRO A 60 7.76 -5.34 0.77
C PRO A 60 7.12 -6.74 0.81
N LEU A 61 6.07 -7.02 0.02
CA LEU A 61 5.47 -8.36 -0.07
C LEU A 61 6.26 -9.30 -0.99
N CYS A 62 6.48 -8.87 -2.25
CA CYS A 62 6.97 -9.75 -3.31
C CYS A 62 8.39 -9.40 -3.78
N ARG A 63 9.01 -8.37 -3.20
CA ARG A 63 10.34 -7.85 -3.58
C ARG A 63 10.47 -7.43 -5.05
N CYS A 64 9.35 -7.25 -5.77
CA CYS A 64 9.36 -6.70 -7.12
C CYS A 64 9.90 -5.27 -7.11
N SER A 65 10.82 -4.99 -8.02
CA SER A 65 11.34 -3.64 -8.22
C SER A 65 10.27 -2.73 -8.82
N LEU A 66 10.11 -1.54 -8.22
CA LEU A 66 9.21 -0.51 -8.72
C LEU A 66 9.85 0.39 -9.78
N VAL A 67 11.14 0.19 -10.05
CA VAL A 67 11.86 0.85 -11.16
C VAL A 67 11.59 0.17 -12.50
#